data_AF-A0A2A2HZK5-F1
#
_entry.id   AF-A0A2A2HZK5-F1
#
_cell.length_a   1.000
_cell.length_b   1.000
_cell.length_c   1.000
_cell.angle_alpha   90.00
_cell.angle_beta   90.00
_cell.angle_gamma   90.00
#
_symmetry.space_group_name_H-M   'P 1'
#
loop_
_entity.id
_entity.type
_entity.pdbx_description
1 polymer ?
#
loop_
_entity_poly.entity_id
_entity_poly.type
_entity_poly.pdbx_seq_one_letter_code
_entity_poly.pdbx_strand_id
1 'polypeptide(L)' 'MAVGRNFDEILRVIDALQMADDKNCALPADWRMGGDVIIPPSVSDEDAKEMFPNGWVEHRPYLRTTKV' A
#
# COMPACT_ATOMS: atom_id res chain seq x y z
N MET A 1 -14.17 32.51 -0.28
CA MET A 1 -13.65 31.46 -1.18
C MET A 1 -14.26 30.14 -0.74
N ALA A 2 -14.95 29.40 -1.61
CA ALA A 2 -15.50 28.09 -1.31
C ALA A 2 -14.93 27.09 -2.32
N VAL A 3 -14.34 25.99 -1.83
CA VAL A 3 -13.70 24.95 -2.64
C VAL A 3 -14.45 23.64 -2.42
N GLY A 4 -14.86 22.97 -3.50
CA GLY A 4 -15.56 21.69 -3.45
C GLY A 4 -14.64 20.52 -3.08
N ARG A 5 -15.23 19.45 -2.52
CA ARG A 5 -14.53 18.19 -2.24
C ARG A 5 -14.42 17.34 -3.50
N ASN A 6 -13.41 16.47 -3.55
CA ASN A 6 -13.29 15.44 -4.59
C ASN A 6 -13.81 14.10 -4.05
N PHE A 7 -14.92 13.60 -4.58
CA PHE A 7 -15.50 12.32 -4.14
C PHE A 7 -14.72 11.11 -4.64
N ASP A 8 -14.05 11.21 -5.79
CA ASP A 8 -13.18 10.13 -6.27
C ASP A 8 -12.01 9.92 -5.32
N GLU A 9 -11.50 11.01 -4.72
CA GLU A 9 -10.45 10.91 -3.69
C GLU A 9 -10.98 10.29 -2.40
N ILE A 10 -12.23 10.60 -2.02
CA ILE A 10 -12.87 9.97 -0.85
C ILE A 10 -13.01 8.46 -1.08
N LEU A 11 -13.44 8.02 -2.27
CA LEU A 11 -13.51 6.59 -2.59
C LEU A 11 -12.13 5.95 -2.63
N ARG A 12 -11.14 6.62 -3.26
CA ARG A 12 -9.76 6.13 -3.32
C ARG A 12 -9.17 5.90 -1.93
N VAL A 13 -9.40 6.79 -0.98
CA VAL A 13 -8.88 6.61 0.39
C VAL A 13 -9.62 5.52 1.16
N ILE A 14 -10.91 5.28 0.87
CA ILE A 14 -11.65 4.16 1.48
C ILE A 14 -11.09 2.82 0.97
N ASP A 15 -10.93 2.69 -0.35
CA ASP A 15 -10.31 1.51 -0.96
C ASP A 15 -8.91 1.27 -0.39
N ALA A 16 -8.16 2.36 -0.20
CA ALA A 16 -6.83 2.33 0.35
C ALA A 16 -6.81 1.80 1.80
N LEU A 17 -7.70 2.30 2.66
CA LEU A 17 -7.81 1.85 4.05
C LEU A 17 -8.21 0.37 4.13
N GLN A 18 -9.19 -0.06 3.33
CA GLN A 18 -9.65 -1.45 3.30
C GLN A 18 -8.54 -2.41 2.84
N MET A 19 -7.78 -2.01 1.81
CA MET A 19 -6.64 -2.80 1.31
C MET A 19 -5.51 -2.89 2.35
N ALA A 20 -5.19 -1.78 3.00
CA ALA A 20 -4.17 -1.73 4.04
C ALA A 20 -4.51 -2.67 5.20
N ASP A 21 -5.78 -2.68 5.64
CA ASP A 21 -6.25 -3.56 6.71
C ASP A 21 -6.27 -5.05 6.30
N ASP A 22 -6.70 -5.38 5.07
CA ASP A 22 -6.77 -6.78 4.59
C ASP A 22 -5.40 -7.41 4.37
N LYS A 23 -4.46 -6.65 3.79
CA LYS A 23 -3.12 -7.15 3.41
C LYS A 23 -2.01 -6.77 4.39
N ASN A 24 -2.34 -6.01 5.44
CA ASN A 24 -1.38 -5.47 6.39
C ASN A 24 -0.19 -4.77 5.68
N CYS A 25 -0.53 -3.92 4.71
CA CYS A 25 0.42 -3.21 3.85
C CYS A 25 0.21 -1.69 3.91
N ALA A 26 1.18 -0.92 3.44
CA ALA A 26 1.07 0.52 3.27
C ALA A 26 0.88 0.87 1.78
N LEU A 27 0.25 2.01 1.49
CA LEU A 27 -0.02 2.43 0.12
C LEU A 27 0.82 3.65 -0.25
N PRO A 28 1.45 3.65 -1.45
CA PRO A 28 2.25 4.79 -1.91
C PRO A 28 1.38 6.02 -2.20
N ALA A 29 2.05 7.15 -2.42
CA ALA A 29 1.40 8.36 -2.92
C ALA A 29 0.64 8.08 -4.22
N ASP A 30 -0.53 8.71 -4.38
CA ASP A 30 -1.41 8.58 -5.54
C ASP A 30 -1.85 7.15 -5.89
N TRP A 31 -1.76 6.21 -4.93
CA TRP A 31 -2.13 4.82 -5.16
C TRP A 31 -3.57 4.67 -5.66
N ARG A 32 -3.75 3.72 -6.59
CA ARG A 32 -5.02 3.29 -7.16
C ARG A 32 -5.11 1.77 -7.08
N MET A 33 -6.34 1.25 -7.08
CA MET A 33 -6.60 -0.19 -7.08
C MET A 33 -5.79 -0.92 -8.16
N GLY A 34 -5.10 -2.00 -7.78
CA GLY A 34 -4.20 -2.77 -8.65
C GLY A 34 -2.78 -2.20 -8.79
N GLY A 35 -2.50 -1.05 -8.20
CA GLY A 35 -1.15 -0.50 -8.05
C GLY A 35 -0.34 -1.21 -6.97
N ASP A 36 0.98 -1.04 -7.04
CA ASP A 36 1.90 -1.67 -6.09
C ASP A 36 1.73 -1.08 -4.68
N VAL A 37 1.96 -1.93 -3.68
CA VAL A 37 1.87 -1.59 -2.26
C VAL A 37 3.25 -1.64 -1.62
N ILE A 38 3.39 -1.07 -0.43
CA ILE A 38 4.63 -1.00 0.33
C ILE A 38 4.53 -1.95 1.52
N ILE A 39 5.58 -2.76 1.72
CA ILE A 39 5.71 -3.60 2.91
C ILE A 39 6.18 -2.70 4.07
N PRO A 40 5.42 -2.62 5.19
CA PRO A 40 5.79 -1.76 6.31
C PRO A 40 7.21 -2.10 6.83
N PRO A 41 8.01 -1.09 7.23
CA PRO A 41 9.38 -1.33 7.70
C PRO A 41 9.44 -2.13 9.02
N SER A 42 8.32 -2.27 9.72
CA SER A 42 8.20 -3.09 10.92
C SER A 42 8.10 -4.60 10.63
N VAL A 43 7.83 -4.99 9.39
CA VAL A 43 7.72 -6.41 8.98
C VAL A 43 9.11 -6.95 8.63
N SER A 44 9.52 -8.05 9.25
CA SER A 44 10.81 -8.69 8.94
C SER A 44 10.82 -9.29 7.53
N ASP A 45 12.00 -9.55 6.95
CA ASP A 45 12.08 -10.20 5.64
C ASP A 45 11.59 -11.66 5.66
N GLU A 46 11.55 -12.28 6.83
CA GLU A 46 11.03 -13.64 7.04
C GLU A 46 9.50 -13.63 6.97
N ASP A 47 8.87 -12.76 7.77
CA ASP A 47 7.41 -12.57 7.76
C ASP A 47 6.93 -12.07 6.39
N ALA A 48 7.68 -11.17 5.74
CA ALA A 48 7.36 -10.65 4.43
C ALA A 48 7.31 -11.73 3.34
N LYS A 49 8.13 -12.79 3.43
CA LYS A 49 8.09 -13.91 2.48
C LYS A 49 6.83 -14.74 2.62
N GLU A 50 6.32 -14.90 3.84
CA GLU A 50 5.07 -15.61 4.10
C GLU A 50 3.86 -14.79 3.65
N MET A 51 3.86 -13.48 3.95
CA MET A 51 2.76 -12.57 3.63
C MET A 51 2.71 -12.20 2.14
N PHE A 52 3.85 -12.05 1.48
CA PHE A 52 3.98 -11.61 0.08
C PHE A 52 4.76 -12.64 -0.75
N PRO A 53 4.17 -13.80 -1.08
CA PRO A 53 4.86 -14.91 -1.73
C PRO A 53 5.30 -14.60 -3.17
N ASN A 54 4.73 -13.56 -3.79
CA ASN A 54 5.13 -13.06 -5.10
C ASN A 54 6.48 -12.30 -5.08
N GLY A 55 7.09 -12.13 -3.90
CA GLY A 55 8.31 -11.37 -3.70
C GLY A 55 8.06 -9.86 -3.69
N TRP A 56 9.15 -9.10 -3.56
CA TRP A 56 9.12 -7.64 -3.54
C TRP A 56 10.36 -7.05 -4.21
N VAL A 57 10.28 -5.79 -4.60
CA VAL A 57 11.41 -4.99 -5.06
C VAL A 57 11.90 -4.14 -3.89
N GLU A 58 13.16 -4.35 -3.49
CA GLU A 58 13.81 -3.54 -2.46
C GLU A 58 14.55 -2.36 -3.11
N HIS A 59 14.04 -1.15 -2.91
CA HIS A 59 14.74 0.07 -3.33
C HIS A 59 15.70 0.56 -2.23
N ARG A 60 15.27 0.40 -0.99
CA ARG A 60 15.99 0.70 0.25
C ARG A 60 15.48 -0.26 1.35
N PRO A 61 16.23 -0.46 2.45
CA PRO A 61 15.80 -1.35 3.54
C PRO A 61 14.40 -1.01 4.12
N TYR A 62 13.99 0.25 4.06
CA TYR A 62 12.69 0.73 4.53
C TYR A 62 11.65 0.92 3.40
N LEU A 63 12.05 0.72 2.14
CA LEU A 63 11.20 0.94 0.96
C LEU A 63 11.21 -0.32 0.09
N ARG A 64 10.26 -1.20 0.41
CA ARG A 64 10.02 -2.47 -0.27
C ARG A 64 8.64 -2.42 -0.91
N THR A 65 8.55 -2.62 -2.22
CA THR A 65 7.31 -2.57 -2.99
C THR A 65 6.91 -3.95 -3.51
N THR A 66 5.63 -4.28 -3.48
CA THR A 66 5.12 -5.58 -3.91
C THR A 66 3.74 -5.47 -4.56
N LYS A 67 3.36 -6.48 -5.32
CA LYS A 67 2.01 -6.64 -5.88
C LYS A 67 1.22 -7.62 -5.02
N VAL A 68 0.08 -7.15 -4.53
CA VAL A 68 -0.92 -7.93 -3.76
C VAL A 68 -2.08 -8.37 -4.63
#